data_AF-A0A0F8ZKJ2-F1
#
_entry.id   AF-A0A0F8ZKJ2-F1
#
_cell.length_a   1.000
_cell.length_b   1.000
_cell.length_c   1.000
_cell.angle_alpha   90.00
_cell.angle_beta   90.00
_cell.angle_gamma   90.00
#
_symmetry.space_group_name_H-M   'P 1'
#
loop_
_entity.id
_entity.type
_entity.pdbx_description
1 polymer ?
#
loop_
_entity_poly.entity_id
_entity_poly.type
_entity_poly.pdbx_seq_one_letter_code
_entity_poly.pdbx_strand_id
1 'polypeptide(L)' 'MNVYEALKNKDYGLRLSAVYKWLVWSEGPDEWVVYQKEPYQRHTSCLYRGDSCDEAVAVLVREE' A
#
# COMPACT_ATOMS: atom_id res chain seq x y z
N MET A 1 18.62 -1.84 -6.24
CA MET A 1 17.51 -1.74 -5.27
C MET A 1 16.24 -1.51 -6.06
N ASN A 2 15.33 -2.50 -6.06
CA ASN A 2 14.03 -2.33 -6.70
C ASN A 2 13.06 -1.56 -5.77
N VAL A 3 11.90 -1.16 -6.29
CA VAL A 3 10.94 -0.36 -5.51
C VAL A 3 10.40 -1.12 -4.29
N TYR A 4 10.34 -2.45 -4.36
CA TYR A 4 9.87 -3.31 -3.27
C TYR A 4 10.85 -3.37 -2.12
N GLU A 5 12.14 -3.54 -2.42
CA GLU A 5 13.24 -3.46 -1.46
C GLU A 5 13.32 -2.06 -0.83
N ALA A 6 13.02 -1.02 -1.61
CA ALA A 6 12.95 0.35 -1.11
C ALA A 6 11.78 0.54 -0.13
N LEU A 7 10.60 -0.01 -0.42
CA LEU A 7 9.44 0.04 0.48
C LEU A 7 9.67 -0.72 1.79
N LYS A 8 10.40 -1.83 1.74
CA LYS A 8 10.80 -2.58 2.94
C LYS A 8 11.90 -1.87 3.73
N ASN A 9 12.72 -1.05 3.09
CA ASN A 9 13.76 -0.27 3.73
C ASN A 9 13.16 0.97 4.42
N LYS A 10 13.02 0.84 5.74
CA LYS A 10 12.43 1.76 6.72
C LYS A 10 12.92 3.21 6.65
N ASP A 11 14.12 3.43 6.12
CA ASP A 11 14.81 4.72 6.15
C ASP A 11 14.12 5.83 5.33
N TYR A 12 13.12 5.48 4.52
CA TYR A 12 12.55 6.43 3.56
C TYR A 12 11.03 6.65 3.67
N GLY A 13 10.33 5.94 4.58
CA GLY A 13 8.87 6.09 4.75
C GLY A 13 8.10 6.01 3.43
N LEU A 14 8.60 5.19 2.50
CA LEU A 14 8.13 5.17 1.11
C LEU A 14 6.74 4.57 1.04
N ARG A 15 5.96 5.10 0.11
CA ARG A 15 4.67 4.57 -0.28
C ARG A 15 4.55 4.63 -1.79
N LEU A 16 3.89 3.64 -2.37
CA LEU A 16 3.43 3.73 -3.75
C LEU A 16 2.00 4.20 -3.75
N SER A 17 1.67 5.15 -4.62
CA SER A 17 0.33 5.72 -4.71
C SER A 17 -0.22 5.60 -6.13
N ALA A 18 -1.49 5.23 -6.23
CA ALA A 18 -2.25 5.22 -7.47
C ALA A 18 -3.64 5.80 -7.18
N VAL A 19 -4.00 6.90 -7.85
CA VAL A 19 -5.27 7.60 -7.65
C VAL A 19 -5.50 7.95 -6.17
N TYR A 20 -6.48 7.32 -5.51
CA TYR A 20 -6.85 7.53 -4.11
C TYR A 20 -6.34 6.42 -3.18
N LYS A 21 -5.48 5.54 -3.70
CA LYS A 21 -4.96 4.37 -3.01
C LYS A 21 -3.45 4.51 -2.75
N TRP A 22 -2.97 3.91 -1.66
CA TRP A 22 -1.53 3.79 -1.41
C TRP A 22 -1.16 2.46 -0.77
N LEU A 23 -0.04 1.91 -1.24
CA LEU A 23 0.60 0.70 -0.77
C LEU A 23 1.77 1.05 0.16
N VAL A 24 1.79 0.41 1.33
CA VAL A 24 2.86 0.48 2.33
C VAL A 24 3.22 -0.90 2.85
N TRP A 25 4.45 -1.07 3.32
CA TRP A 25 4.86 -2.22 4.12
C TRP A 25 4.65 -1.91 5.61
N SER A 26 3.92 -2.77 6.32
CA SER A 26 3.68 -2.63 7.76
C SER A 26 4.52 -3.62 8.53
N GLU A 27 5.48 -3.13 9.30
CA GLU A 27 6.46 -3.97 10.01
C GLU A 27 5.92 -4.68 11.24
N GLY A 28 4.88 -4.12 11.89
CA GLY A 28 4.32 -4.73 13.08
C GLY A 28 3.81 -6.15 12.79
N PRO A 29 2.89 -6.29 11.82
CA PRO A 29 2.42 -7.58 11.33
C PRO A 29 3.22 -8.18 10.15
N ASP A 30 4.29 -7.52 9.68
CA ASP A 30 5.13 -7.92 8.53
C ASP A 30 4.31 -8.22 7.25
N GLU A 31 3.49 -7.25 6.84
CA GLU A 31 2.50 -7.42 5.77
C GLU A 31 2.43 -6.19 4.84
N TRP A 32 1.99 -6.42 3.60
CA TRP A 32 1.60 -5.37 2.66
C TRP A 32 0.21 -4.87 3.00
N VAL A 33 0.06 -3.55 3.01
CA VAL A 33 -1.24 -2.90 3.29
C VAL A 33 -1.56 -1.89 2.20
N VAL A 34 -2.76 -2.02 1.63
CA VAL A 34 -3.31 -1.04 0.69
C VAL A 34 -4.41 -0.27 1.38
N TYR A 35 -4.24 1.04 1.45
CA TYR A 35 -5.25 1.96 1.97
C TYR A 35 -5.89 2.75 0.83
N GLN A 36 -7.13 3.19 1.03
CA GLN A 36 -7.84 4.11 0.14
C GLN A 36 -8.44 5.28 0.92
N LYS A 37 -8.38 6.47 0.34
CA LYS A 37 -9.14 7.63 0.81
C LYS A 37 -9.65 8.43 -0.37
N GLU A 38 -10.92 8.28 -0.66
CA GLU A 38 -11.60 9.03 -1.71
C GLU A 38 -11.70 10.53 -1.38
N PRO A 39 -11.87 11.40 -2.39
CA PRO A 39 -12.14 12.80 -2.18
C PRO A 39 -13.29 13.01 -1.21
N TYR A 40 -13.13 13.99 -0.31
CA TYR A 40 -14.14 14.39 0.68
C TYR A 40 -14.47 13.34 1.76
N GLN A 41 -13.92 12.13 1.68
CA GLN A 41 -14.02 11.17 2.78
C GLN A 41 -13.10 11.56 3.93
N ARG A 42 -13.64 11.50 5.15
CA ARG A 42 -12.86 11.73 6.38
C ARG A 42 -12.03 10.51 6.77
N HIS A 43 -12.51 9.32 6.42
CA HIS A 43 -11.92 8.06 6.82
C HIS A 43 -11.04 7.47 5.72
N THR A 44 -10.04 6.72 6.16
CA THR A 44 -9.20 5.88 5.30
C THR A 44 -9.68 4.44 5.46
N SER A 45 -9.95 3.77 4.35
CA SER A 45 -10.33 2.36 4.30
C SER A 45 -9.10 1.49 4.03
N CYS A 46 -9.06 0.29 4.62
CA CYS A 46 -8.08 -0.74 4.28
C CYS A 46 -8.69 -1.66 3.21
N LEU A 47 -8.05 -1.75 2.05
CA LEU A 47 -8.51 -2.59 0.94
C LEU A 47 -7.86 -3.97 0.92
N TYR A 48 -6.59 -4.04 1.35
CA TYR A 48 -5.82 -5.27 1.34
C TYR A 48 -4.86 -5.29 2.51
N ARG A 49 -4.67 -6.50 3.04
CA ARG A 49 -3.71 -6.83 4.08
C ARG A 49 -3.23 -8.27 3.83
N GLY A 50 -1.93 -8.46 3.62
CA GLY A 50 -1.38 -9.79 3.38
C GLY A 50 0.11 -9.79 3.08
N ASP A 51 0.70 -10.97 2.99
CA ASP A 51 2.12 -11.21 2.72
C ASP A 51 2.48 -11.12 1.22
N SER A 52 1.49 -11.25 0.34
CA SER A 52 1.68 -11.20 -1.12
C SER A 52 1.77 -9.76 -1.66
N CYS A 53 2.95 -9.41 -2.16
CA CYS A 53 3.19 -8.12 -2.79
C CYS A 53 2.40 -7.98 -4.11
N ASP A 54 2.35 -9.05 -4.89
CA ASP A 54 1.70 -9.05 -6.21
C ASP A 54 0.20 -8.82 -6.07
N GLU A 55 -0.43 -9.43 -5.07
CA GLU A 55 -1.82 -9.17 -4.73
C GLU A 55 -2.05 -7.73 -4.27
N ALA A 56 -1.16 -7.21 -3.41
CA ALA A 56 -1.26 -5.83 -2.94
C ALA A 56 -1.12 -4.82 -4.11
N VAL A 57 -0.23 -5.07 -5.06
CA VAL A 57 -0.08 -4.26 -6.28
C VAL A 57 -1.33 -4.39 -7.16
N ALA A 58 -1.86 -5.60 -7.34
CA ALA A 58 -3.10 -5.80 -8.10
C ALA A 58 -4.27 -5.01 -7.50
N VAL A 59 -4.41 -4.97 -6.18
CA VAL A 59 -5.43 -4.15 -5.49
C VAL A 59 -5.17 -2.65 -5.65
N LEU A 60 -3.90 -2.22 -5.62
CA LEU A 60 -3.50 -0.83 -5.80
C LEU A 60 -3.90 -0.29 -7.19
N VAL A 61 -3.65 -1.05 -8.26
CA VAL A 61 -3.85 -0.60 -9.65
C VAL A 61 -5.21 -0.98 -10.23
N ARG A 62 -5.99 -1.83 -9.56
CA ARG A 62 -7.33 -2.20 -10.00
C ARG A 62 -8.23 -0.96 -10.03
N GLU A 63 -8.71 -0.65 -11.23
CA GLU A 63 -9.81 0.28 -11.47
C GLU A 63 -11.13 -0.41 -11.09
N GLU A 64 -11.98 0.29 -10.34
CA GLU A 64 -13.33 -0.17 -9.97
C GLU A 64 -14.38 0.35 -10.95
#